data_AF-A0A498DNT1-F1
#
_entry.id   AF-A0A498DNT1-F1
#
_cell.length_a   1.000
_cell.length_b   1.000
_cell.length_c   1.000
_cell.angle_alpha   90.00
_cell.angle_beta   90.00
_cell.angle_gamma   90.00
#
_symmetry.space_group_name_H-M   'P 1'
#
loop_
_entity.id
_entity.type
_entity.pdbx_description
1 polymer ?
#
loop_
_entity_poly.entity_id
_entity_poly.type
_entity_poly.pdbx_seq_one_letter_code
_entity_poly.pdbx_strand_id
1 'polypeptide(L)'
;MKKLLMVAASAAFVMGTMSLAPMSAQAAAWGKCKGCHNFTEKNKVGPGLKGVVGRAAGSMEGFKYKPALAKGGWNWDEDHLRAWMCNSKKAIKEFSGDDHAKTKMPPQKICDAAKQDEVLAKLKSL
;
A
#
# COMPACT_ATOMS: atom_id res chain seq x y z
N MET A 1 5.61 -0.88 73.69
CA MET A 1 6.52 -2.03 73.46
C MET A 1 6.13 -2.69 72.14
N LYS A 2 7.08 -2.79 71.19
CA LYS A 2 7.30 -3.91 70.24
C LYS A 2 6.04 -4.49 69.52
N LYS A 3 5.82 -4.49 68.21
CA LYS A 3 6.59 -4.47 66.93
C LYS A 3 5.53 -4.19 65.82
N LEU A 4 5.76 -3.29 64.85
CA LEU A 4 6.29 -3.52 63.50
C LEU A 4 5.64 -4.67 62.68
N LEU A 5 5.33 -4.34 61.40
CA LEU A 5 5.05 -5.19 60.21
C LEU A 5 3.55 -5.57 60.03
N MET A 6 2.90 -5.48 58.86
CA MET A 6 3.38 -5.37 57.49
C MET A 6 2.25 -4.90 56.53
N VAL A 7 2.69 -4.32 55.42
CA VAL A 7 1.99 -3.78 54.25
C VAL A 7 1.09 -4.78 53.52
N ALA A 8 -0.02 -4.30 52.95
CA ALA A 8 -0.54 -4.78 51.66
C ALA A 8 -1.38 -3.68 50.99
N ALA A 9 -0.74 -2.83 50.18
CA ALA A 9 -1.41 -1.95 49.24
C ALA A 9 -1.67 -2.72 47.94
N SER A 10 -2.91 -3.13 47.72
CA SER A 10 -3.33 -3.83 46.51
C SER A 10 -3.70 -2.81 45.43
N ALA A 11 -2.72 -2.32 44.67
CA ALA A 11 -2.97 -1.62 43.41
C ALA A 11 -3.17 -2.66 42.30
N ALA A 12 -4.44 -2.94 41.95
CA ALA A 12 -4.76 -3.77 40.80
C ALA A 12 -4.54 -2.97 39.50
N PHE A 13 -3.33 -3.06 38.94
CA PHE A 13 -3.03 -2.62 37.59
C PHE A 13 -3.64 -3.62 36.60
N VAL A 14 -4.78 -3.28 36.02
CA VAL A 14 -5.36 -4.06 34.91
C VAL A 14 -4.47 -3.84 33.70
N MET A 15 -3.53 -4.76 33.48
CA MET A 15 -2.78 -4.82 32.23
C MET A 15 -3.75 -5.12 31.09
N GLY A 16 -3.86 -4.19 30.15
CA GLY A 16 -4.55 -4.40 28.89
C GLY A 16 -3.96 -5.63 28.19
N THR A 17 -4.84 -6.55 27.79
CA THR A 17 -4.47 -7.70 26.96
C THR A 17 -4.04 -7.20 25.59
N MET A 18 -2.73 -6.96 25.42
CA MET A 18 -2.18 -6.76 24.10
C MET A 18 -2.17 -8.13 23.41
N SER A 19 -3.13 -8.36 22.53
CA SER A 19 -3.19 -9.55 21.70
C SER A 19 -1.94 -9.62 20.83
N LEU A 20 -0.98 -10.46 21.22
CA LEU A 20 0.09 -10.92 20.35
C LEU A 20 -0.54 -11.91 19.36
N ALA A 21 -1.17 -11.38 18.30
CA ALA A 21 -1.48 -12.20 17.15
C ALA A 21 -0.15 -12.79 16.64
N PRO A 22 -0.08 -14.11 16.35
CA PRO A 22 1.14 -14.71 15.84
C PRO A 22 1.48 -14.04 14.50
N MET A 23 2.63 -13.36 14.45
CA MET A 23 3.30 -13.01 13.20
C MET A 23 3.76 -14.32 12.55
N SER A 24 2.83 -15.09 11.97
CA SER A 24 3.19 -15.93 10.84
C SER A 24 3.83 -14.97 9.84
N ALA A 25 5.08 -15.22 9.44
CA ALA A 25 5.78 -14.44 8.42
C ALA A 25 5.11 -14.68 7.06
N GLN A 26 3.87 -14.21 6.92
CA GLN A 26 3.17 -14.14 5.66
C GLN A 26 3.97 -13.19 4.78
N ALA A 27 4.32 -13.65 3.57
CA ALA A 27 5.02 -12.81 2.63
C ALA A 27 4.23 -11.52 2.41
N ALA A 28 4.89 -10.40 2.71
CA ALA A 28 4.38 -9.06 2.58
C ALA A 28 3.68 -8.84 1.22
N ALA A 29 2.47 -8.27 1.21
CA ALA A 29 1.69 -8.08 -0.01
C ALA A 29 2.43 -7.23 -1.06
N TRP A 30 3.22 -6.24 -0.62
CA TRP A 30 4.04 -5.40 -1.48
C TRP A 30 5.18 -6.16 -2.16
N GLY A 31 5.53 -7.36 -1.69
CA GLY A 31 6.59 -8.20 -2.26
C GLY A 31 6.36 -8.50 -3.74
N LYS A 32 5.10 -8.64 -4.17
CA LYS A 32 4.72 -8.87 -5.58
C LYS A 32 5.18 -7.73 -6.49
N CYS A 33 5.16 -6.48 -5.99
CA CYS A 33 5.47 -5.29 -6.77
C CYS A 33 6.96 -5.25 -7.20
N LYS A 34 7.85 -5.86 -6.42
CA LYS A 34 9.31 -5.91 -6.69
C LYS A 34 9.66 -6.61 -8.00
N GLY A 35 8.78 -7.49 -8.49
CA GLY A 35 8.97 -8.17 -9.77
C GLY A 35 9.11 -7.16 -10.92
N CYS A 36 8.25 -6.14 -10.93
CA CYS A 36 8.17 -5.18 -12.03
C CYS A 36 8.66 -3.78 -11.68
N HIS A 37 8.67 -3.39 -10.41
CA HIS A 37 8.93 -2.01 -9.99
C HIS A 37 10.12 -1.91 -9.04
N ASN A 38 10.80 -0.77 -9.10
CA ASN A 38 11.72 -0.35 -8.04
C ASN A 38 10.97 0.50 -7.01
N PHE A 39 11.40 0.39 -5.76
CA PHE A 39 10.91 1.22 -4.64
C PHE A 39 11.75 2.51 -4.51
N THR A 40 12.18 3.04 -5.66
CA THR A 40 12.94 4.28 -5.84
C THR A 40 12.32 5.01 -7.04
N GLU A 41 12.96 6.08 -7.53
CA GLU A 41 12.54 6.79 -8.75
C GLU A 41 12.98 6.07 -10.03
N LYS A 42 13.88 5.08 -9.94
CA LYS A 42 14.39 4.38 -11.12
C LYS A 42 13.31 3.51 -11.76
N ASN A 43 13.12 3.65 -13.06
CA ASN A 43 12.23 2.78 -13.83
C ASN A 43 12.80 1.35 -13.98
N LYS A 44 11.90 0.37 -14.13
CA LYS A 44 12.21 -1.03 -14.46
C LYS A 44 11.22 -1.50 -15.54
N VAL A 45 10.54 -2.63 -15.34
CA VAL A 45 9.43 -3.07 -16.20
C VAL A 45 8.24 -2.12 -16.03
N GLY A 46 8.01 -1.67 -14.80
CA GLY A 46 7.10 -0.57 -14.43
C GLY A 46 7.86 0.68 -13.96
N PRO A 47 7.15 1.80 -13.76
CA PRO A 47 7.73 3.05 -13.28
C PRO A 47 8.24 2.94 -11.83
N GLY A 48 9.16 3.83 -11.44
CA GLY A 48 9.57 3.98 -10.04
C GLY A 48 8.40 4.30 -9.10
N LEU A 49 8.37 3.68 -7.90
CA LEU A 49 7.27 3.81 -6.94
C LEU A 49 7.52 4.85 -5.85
N LYS A 50 8.73 5.37 -5.69
CA LYS A 50 8.99 6.44 -4.71
C LYS A 50 8.17 7.67 -5.07
N GLY A 51 7.51 8.26 -4.07
CA GLY A 51 6.61 9.40 -4.25
C GLY A 51 5.42 9.13 -5.17
N VAL A 52 4.96 7.88 -5.30
CA VAL A 52 3.78 7.58 -6.13
C VAL A 52 2.50 8.11 -5.51
N VAL A 53 2.37 8.08 -4.19
CA VAL A 53 1.18 8.59 -3.49
C VAL A 53 1.11 10.11 -3.69
N GLY A 54 0.02 10.59 -4.28
CA GLY A 54 -0.21 11.99 -4.66
C GLY A 54 0.35 12.41 -6.02
N ARG A 55 1.17 11.57 -6.68
CA ARG A 55 1.75 11.91 -8.00
C ARG A 55 0.70 11.83 -9.11
N ALA A 56 0.78 12.75 -10.07
CA ALA A 56 -0.04 12.72 -11.28
C ALA A 56 0.14 11.41 -12.05
N ALA A 57 -0.95 10.86 -12.59
CA ALA A 57 -0.90 9.66 -13.41
C ALA A 57 -0.03 9.87 -14.65
N GLY A 58 0.71 8.83 -15.05
CA GLY A 58 1.53 8.88 -16.27
C GLY A 58 2.73 9.84 -16.24
N SER A 59 3.10 10.41 -15.08
CA SER A 59 4.09 11.50 -15.00
C SER A 59 5.52 11.09 -14.61
N MET A 60 5.79 9.78 -14.40
CA MET A 60 7.16 9.34 -14.08
C MET A 60 8.10 9.59 -15.26
N GLU A 61 9.15 10.36 -15.02
CA GLU A 61 10.14 10.72 -16.03
C GLU A 61 10.76 9.47 -16.67
N GLY A 62 10.95 9.52 -17.98
CA GLY A 62 11.58 8.44 -18.75
C GLY A 62 10.77 7.15 -18.87
N PHE A 63 9.56 7.05 -18.30
CA PHE A 63 8.72 5.86 -18.44
C PHE A 63 7.70 5.99 -19.59
N LYS A 64 7.63 4.98 -20.47
CA LYS A 64 6.71 4.96 -21.62
C LYS A 64 5.34 4.41 -21.24
N TYR A 65 4.41 5.31 -20.90
CA TYR A 65 3.02 5.00 -20.57
C TYR A 65 2.15 4.67 -21.79
N LYS A 66 0.99 4.04 -21.55
CA LYS A 66 -0.10 3.94 -22.53
C LYS A 66 -0.89 5.26 -22.54
N PRO A 67 -1.58 5.62 -23.64
CA PRO A 67 -2.23 6.92 -23.79
C PRO A 67 -3.17 7.29 -22.63
N ALA A 68 -3.99 6.35 -22.15
CA ALA A 68 -4.93 6.60 -21.06
C ALA A 68 -4.25 7.01 -19.73
N LEU A 69 -3.06 6.47 -19.43
CA LEU A 69 -2.28 6.89 -18.26
C LEU A 69 -1.53 8.19 -18.51
N ALA A 70 -0.93 8.35 -19.70
CA ALA A 70 -0.15 9.54 -20.05
C ALA A 70 -1.00 10.81 -20.10
N LYS A 71 -2.28 10.67 -20.46
CA LYS A 71 -3.28 11.74 -20.47
C LYS A 71 -4.15 11.72 -19.20
N GLY A 72 -3.80 10.89 -18.23
CA GLY A 72 -4.60 10.69 -17.04
C GLY A 72 -4.60 11.94 -16.18
N GLY A 73 -5.71 12.67 -16.18
CA GLY A 73 -5.88 13.92 -15.41
C GLY A 73 -6.15 13.70 -13.93
N TRP A 74 -5.71 12.57 -13.36
CA TRP A 74 -5.92 12.21 -11.95
C TRP A 74 -4.59 12.03 -11.23
N ASN A 75 -4.64 12.05 -9.90
CA ASN A 75 -3.51 11.78 -9.03
C ASN A 75 -3.67 10.42 -8.36
N TRP A 76 -2.54 9.77 -8.03
CA TRP A 76 -2.55 8.51 -7.30
C TRP A 76 -2.81 8.72 -5.81
N ASP A 77 -4.05 8.96 -5.44
CA ASP A 77 -4.50 8.86 -4.04
C ASP A 77 -4.68 7.39 -3.62
N GLU A 78 -5.10 7.18 -2.37
CA GLU A 78 -5.29 5.84 -1.81
C GLU A 78 -6.37 5.05 -2.51
N ASP A 79 -7.49 5.67 -2.87
CA ASP A 79 -8.63 4.98 -3.50
C ASP A 79 -8.29 4.53 -4.92
N HIS A 80 -7.64 5.41 -5.69
CA HIS A 80 -7.13 5.07 -7.01
C HIS A 80 -6.11 3.93 -6.93
N LEU A 81 -5.19 3.97 -5.96
CA LEU A 81 -4.20 2.92 -5.74
C LEU A 81 -4.85 1.58 -5.33
N ARG A 82 -5.85 1.60 -4.45
CA ARG A 82 -6.62 0.40 -4.03
C ARG A 82 -7.30 -0.26 -5.23
N ALA A 83 -8.06 0.52 -6.00
CA ALA A 83 -8.72 0.02 -7.20
C ALA A 83 -7.71 -0.51 -8.24
N TRP A 84 -6.59 0.19 -8.43
CA TRP A 84 -5.51 -0.23 -9.34
C TRP A 84 -4.84 -1.54 -8.92
N MET A 85 -4.57 -1.71 -7.62
CA MET A 85 -4.00 -2.93 -7.03
C MET A 85 -4.95 -4.13 -7.14
N CYS A 86 -6.26 -3.91 -7.03
CA CYS A 86 -7.22 -4.98 -7.24
C CYS A 86 -7.28 -5.38 -8.73
N ASN A 87 -7.59 -4.42 -9.60
CA ASN A 87 -7.72 -4.69 -11.04
C ASN A 87 -7.41 -3.46 -11.90
N SER A 88 -6.13 -3.32 -12.25
CA SER A 88 -5.62 -2.26 -13.13
C SER A 88 -6.34 -2.14 -14.49
N LYS A 89 -6.79 -3.25 -15.08
CA LYS A 89 -7.48 -3.27 -16.37
C LYS A 89 -8.90 -2.72 -16.28
N LYS A 90 -9.56 -2.89 -15.14
CA LYS A 90 -10.86 -2.27 -14.86
C LYS A 90 -10.66 -0.81 -14.48
N ALA A 91 -9.77 -0.56 -13.52
CA ALA A 91 -9.47 0.76 -12.98
C ALA A 91 -9.07 1.76 -14.07
N ILE A 92 -8.23 1.37 -15.03
CA ILE A 92 -7.82 2.30 -16.11
C ILE A 92 -9.00 2.81 -16.94
N LYS A 93 -10.02 1.97 -17.17
CA LYS A 93 -11.19 2.35 -17.95
C LYS A 93 -12.08 3.31 -17.17
N GLU A 94 -12.25 3.01 -15.89
CA GLU A 94 -13.02 3.83 -14.96
C GLU A 94 -12.40 5.22 -14.78
N PHE A 95 -11.09 5.29 -14.51
CA PHE A 95 -10.41 6.56 -14.26
C PHE A 95 -10.30 7.44 -15.49
N SER A 96 -10.16 6.83 -16.68
CA SER A 96 -10.04 7.58 -17.93
C SER A 96 -11.38 7.88 -18.62
N GLY A 97 -12.47 7.22 -18.20
CA GLY A 97 -13.75 7.27 -18.89
C GLY A 97 -13.77 6.58 -20.27
N ASP A 98 -12.70 5.84 -20.63
CA ASP A 98 -12.54 5.14 -21.91
C ASP A 98 -12.65 3.61 -21.68
N ASP A 99 -13.73 3.01 -22.18
CA ASP A 99 -14.01 1.57 -22.05
C ASP A 99 -13.04 0.68 -22.84
N HIS A 100 -12.30 1.26 -23.78
CA HIS A 100 -11.25 0.62 -24.56
C HIS A 100 -9.85 0.86 -24.00
N ALA A 101 -9.72 1.62 -22.90
CA ALA A 101 -8.45 1.94 -22.30
C ALA A 101 -7.64 0.69 -21.93
N LYS A 102 -6.33 0.73 -22.18
CA LYS A 102 -5.39 -0.36 -21.94
C LYS A 102 -4.24 0.07 -21.06
N THR A 103 -3.81 -0.83 -20.17
CA THR A 103 -2.59 -0.70 -19.38
C THR A 103 -1.64 -1.86 -19.65
N LYS A 104 -0.33 -1.63 -19.47
CA LYS A 104 0.69 -2.69 -19.52
C LYS A 104 0.74 -3.49 -18.22
N MET A 105 0.27 -2.93 -17.11
CA MET A 105 0.31 -3.60 -15.81
C MET A 105 -0.80 -4.67 -15.73
N PRO A 106 -0.47 -5.96 -15.53
CA PRO A 106 -1.49 -6.99 -15.34
C PRO A 106 -2.24 -6.78 -14.02
N PRO A 107 -3.48 -7.29 -13.87
CA PRO A 107 -4.21 -7.23 -12.61
C PRO A 107 -3.42 -7.92 -11.49
N GLN A 108 -3.18 -7.21 -10.37
CA GLN A 108 -2.43 -7.77 -9.24
C GLN A 108 -3.31 -8.60 -8.29
N LYS A 109 -4.64 -8.43 -8.38
CA LYS A 109 -5.64 -9.16 -7.57
C LYS A 109 -5.40 -8.97 -6.06
N ILE A 110 -4.91 -7.81 -5.66
CA ILE A 110 -4.81 -7.40 -4.25
C ILE A 110 -6.05 -6.57 -3.95
N CYS A 111 -7.14 -7.27 -3.61
CA CYS A 111 -8.45 -6.68 -3.33
C CYS A 111 -8.83 -6.73 -1.84
N ASP A 112 -8.03 -7.42 -1.03
CA ASP A 112 -8.17 -7.47 0.42
C ASP A 112 -7.67 -6.16 1.04
N ALA A 113 -8.48 -5.54 1.89
CA ALA A 113 -8.20 -4.22 2.44
C ALA A 113 -6.90 -4.20 3.28
N ALA A 114 -6.69 -5.20 4.14
CA ALA A 114 -5.49 -5.27 4.98
C ALA A 114 -4.21 -5.39 4.14
N LYS A 115 -4.23 -6.19 3.05
CA LYS A 115 -3.11 -6.27 2.11
C LYS A 115 -2.90 -4.98 1.34
N GLN A 116 -3.96 -4.27 0.98
CA GLN A 116 -3.85 -2.96 0.34
C GLN A 116 -3.25 -1.92 1.29
N ASP A 117 -3.65 -1.93 2.57
CA ASP A 117 -3.10 -1.06 3.61
C ASP A 117 -1.60 -1.31 3.80
N GLU A 118 -1.18 -2.57 3.79
CA GLU A 118 0.22 -2.94 3.87
C GLU A 118 1.04 -2.37 2.69
N VAL A 119 0.50 -2.44 1.47
CA VAL A 119 1.15 -1.88 0.29
C VAL A 119 1.18 -0.35 0.36
N LEU A 120 0.07 0.29 0.71
CA LEU A 120 -0.02 1.75 0.84
C LEU A 120 0.94 2.28 1.91
N ALA A 121 1.01 1.62 3.07
CA ALA A 121 1.96 1.97 4.12
C ALA A 121 3.39 1.88 3.60
N LYS A 122 3.72 0.82 2.82
CA LYS A 122 5.04 0.70 2.20
C LYS A 122 5.31 1.81 1.19
N LEU A 123 4.34 2.19 0.36
CA LEU A 123 4.48 3.25 -0.64
C LEU A 123 4.65 4.63 -0.02
N LYS A 124 3.92 4.91 1.07
CA LYS A 124 4.01 6.17 1.83
C LYS A 124 5.35 6.31 2.57
N SER A 125 6.05 5.21 2.82
CA SER A 125 7.34 5.21 3.52
C SER A 125 8.56 5.39 2.60
N LEU A 126 8.39 5.65 1.29
CA LEU A 126 9.47 5.66 0.29
C LEU A 126 10.11 7.03 0.08
#